data_AF-A0A182JTJ6-F1
#
_entry.id   AF-A0A182JTJ6-F1
#
_cell.length_a   1.000
_cell.length_b   1.000
_cell.length_c   1.000
_cell.angle_alpha   90.00
_cell.angle_beta   90.00
_cell.angle_gamma   90.00
#
_symmetry.space_group_name_H-M   'P 1'
#
loop_
_entity.id
_entity.type
_entity.pdbx_description
1 polymer ?
#
loop_
_entity_poly.entity_id
_entity_poly.type
_entity_poly.pdbx_seq_one_letter_code
_entity_poly.pdbx_strand_id
1 'polypeptide(L)'
;MGRSYATLTTTIFVIVCEFVSTKLVTAPTDHRDTARAFYRSLDESGYSPTLALILQDYILINSTGAIAWSNPAFVYYDQQLIDAIQQQLEIENVQDTYDHHELQSDHGSSLLPLYGGLRLFTYYCGPGNWSADGSTVQNAYFSSIDQCCKQHDECPDIIVDTRDYGRYEDLPYKAQIFTRLRCNCDVEFLGCLQNISTFFSYAVAWIYTKFQSNCFDYEHPVMECTVKRNDGLFTADRCLAYMVDNSYSKRWQWFDIPYISSNLLIFPEVEYRYDLDWFNILFKRKITTNVSIS
;
A
#
# COMPACT_ATOMS: atom_id res chain seq x y z
N MET A 1 79.90 -30.09 33.19
CA MET A 1 79.24 -30.17 31.87
C MET A 1 78.01 -31.07 32.01
N GLY A 2 76.86 -30.49 32.35
CA GLY A 2 75.59 -31.23 32.50
C GLY A 2 74.58 -30.68 31.50
N ARG A 3 74.19 -31.50 30.52
CA ARG A 3 73.05 -31.23 29.63
C ARG A 3 71.80 -31.76 30.33
N SER A 4 70.86 -30.87 30.65
CA SER A 4 69.53 -31.22 31.15
C SER A 4 68.50 -30.93 30.07
N TYR A 5 67.64 -31.92 29.80
CA TYR A 5 66.59 -31.89 28.78
C TYR A 5 65.43 -31.00 29.22
N ALA A 6 64.92 -30.20 28.27
CA ALA A 6 63.73 -29.37 28.45
C ALA A 6 62.47 -30.21 28.25
N THR A 7 61.63 -30.29 29.29
CA THR A 7 60.23 -30.70 29.20
C THR A 7 59.35 -29.48 29.47
N LEU A 8 58.60 -29.04 28.46
CA LEU A 8 57.58 -27.99 28.58
C LEU A 8 56.43 -28.51 29.45
N THR A 9 56.19 -27.88 30.60
CA THR A 9 54.97 -28.02 31.38
C THR A 9 54.01 -26.88 31.05
N THR A 10 52.86 -27.21 30.48
CA THR A 10 51.78 -26.27 30.18
C THR A 10 51.03 -25.91 31.47
N THR A 11 51.21 -24.69 31.96
CA THR A 11 50.49 -24.17 33.12
C THR A 11 49.11 -23.67 32.70
N ILE A 12 48.04 -24.32 33.18
CA ILE A 12 46.66 -23.86 33.05
C ILE A 12 46.45 -22.73 34.08
N PHE A 13 46.37 -21.49 33.59
CA PHE A 13 45.90 -20.35 34.40
C PHE A 13 44.37 -20.35 34.39
N VAL A 14 43.77 -20.63 35.55
CA VAL A 14 42.35 -20.39 35.82
C VAL A 14 42.17 -18.88 35.99
N ILE A 15 41.59 -18.23 34.97
CA ILE A 15 41.13 -16.84 35.09
C ILE A 15 39.72 -16.88 35.68
N VAL A 16 39.61 -16.41 36.92
CA VAL A 16 38.35 -16.03 37.54
C VAL A 16 37.88 -14.75 36.83
N CYS A 17 36.90 -14.88 35.93
CA CYS A 17 36.22 -13.72 35.38
C CYS A 17 35.06 -13.35 36.31
N GLU A 18 35.22 -12.20 36.97
CA GLU A 18 34.18 -11.54 37.73
C GLU A 18 32.96 -11.21 36.86
N PHE A 19 31.79 -11.32 37.48
CA PHE A 19 30.49 -10.99 36.94
C PHE A 19 30.45 -9.55 36.40
N VAL A 20 30.31 -9.39 35.09
CA VAL A 20 29.60 -8.25 34.52
C VAL A 20 28.39 -8.80 33.80
N SER A 21 27.27 -8.78 34.52
CA SER A 21 25.94 -8.97 33.96
C SER A 21 25.71 -7.87 32.94
N THR A 22 25.98 -8.16 31.68
CA THR A 22 25.48 -7.34 30.57
C THR A 22 23.98 -7.54 30.57
N LYS A 23 23.27 -6.63 31.24
CA LYS A 23 21.86 -6.43 30.98
C LYS A 23 21.72 -6.18 29.49
N LEU A 24 21.27 -7.19 28.75
CA LEU A 24 20.55 -6.98 27.51
C LEU A 24 19.27 -6.27 27.92
N VAL A 25 19.34 -4.95 28.03
CA VAL A 25 18.15 -4.10 28.09
C VAL A 25 17.59 -4.11 26.68
N THR A 26 16.86 -5.17 26.33
CA THR A 26 15.75 -5.00 25.40
C THR A 26 14.77 -4.11 26.13
N ALA A 27 14.84 -2.80 25.86
CA ALA A 27 13.78 -1.91 26.24
C ALA A 27 12.49 -2.48 25.61
N PRO A 28 11.46 -2.84 26.39
CA PRO A 28 10.16 -3.06 25.83
C PRO A 28 9.65 -1.66 25.48
N THR A 29 9.88 -1.21 24.25
CA THR A 29 9.08 -0.09 23.73
C THR A 29 7.67 -0.64 23.66
N ASP A 30 6.81 -0.21 24.59
CA ASP A 30 5.45 -0.71 24.76
C ASP A 30 4.69 -0.54 23.42
N HIS A 31 4.56 -1.65 22.69
CA HIS A 31 3.95 -1.67 21.37
C HIS A 31 2.47 -1.27 21.42
N ARG A 32 1.83 -1.45 22.58
CA ARG A 32 0.49 -0.98 22.89
C ARG A 32 0.40 0.55 22.97
N ASP A 33 1.44 1.21 23.46
CA ASP A 33 1.48 2.67 23.51
C ASP A 33 1.65 3.27 22.11
N THR A 34 2.35 2.56 21.21
CA THR A 34 2.50 2.97 19.81
C THR A 34 1.18 2.79 19.03
N ALA A 35 0.46 1.68 19.26
CA ALA A 35 -0.84 1.44 18.66
C ALA A 35 -1.92 2.43 19.15
N ARG A 36 -1.96 2.71 20.45
CA ARG A 36 -2.85 3.75 21.02
C ARG A 36 -2.50 5.14 20.53
N ALA A 37 -1.22 5.47 20.39
CA ALA A 37 -0.79 6.74 19.80
C ALA A 37 -1.21 6.85 18.33
N PHE A 38 -1.17 5.74 17.58
CA PHE A 38 -1.66 5.69 16.21
C PHE A 38 -3.14 5.97 16.12
N TYR A 39 -3.94 5.28 16.93
CA TYR A 39 -5.36 5.56 17.00
C TYR A 39 -5.65 7.01 17.39
N ARG A 40 -5.03 7.52 18.47
CA ARG A 40 -5.26 8.90 18.92
C ARG A 40 -4.96 9.93 17.83
N SER A 41 -3.90 9.73 17.05
CA SER A 41 -3.59 10.60 15.91
C SER A 41 -4.67 10.58 14.84
N LEU A 42 -5.32 9.45 14.62
CA LEU A 42 -6.39 9.30 13.63
C LEU A 42 -7.72 9.86 14.15
N ASP A 43 -8.03 9.61 15.42
CA ASP A 43 -9.22 10.09 16.11
C ASP A 43 -9.22 11.62 16.31
N GLU A 44 -8.10 12.19 16.79
CA GLU A 44 -7.90 13.65 16.88
C GLU A 44 -8.05 14.34 15.51
N SER A 45 -7.86 13.60 14.42
CA SER A 45 -8.03 14.07 13.05
C SER A 45 -9.43 13.78 12.47
N GLY A 46 -10.36 13.23 13.27
CA GLY A 46 -11.74 12.95 12.90
C GLY A 46 -11.95 11.66 12.07
N TYR A 47 -11.00 10.72 12.09
CA TYR A 47 -11.05 9.51 11.25
C TYR A 47 -11.68 8.29 11.93
N SER A 48 -12.20 8.38 13.15
CA SER A 48 -12.79 7.24 13.87
C SER A 48 -13.80 6.41 13.03
N PRO A 49 -14.78 7.03 12.31
CA PRO A 49 -15.71 6.27 11.46
C PRO A 49 -15.00 5.48 10.34
N THR A 50 -13.89 6.01 9.83
CA THR A 50 -13.08 5.33 8.81
C THR A 50 -12.36 4.12 9.39
N LEU A 51 -11.87 4.21 10.63
CA LEU A 51 -11.22 3.10 11.32
C LEU A 51 -12.20 1.98 11.65
N ALA A 52 -13.42 2.33 12.05
CA ALA A 52 -14.49 1.35 12.25
C ALA A 52 -14.77 0.54 10.97
N LEU A 53 -14.87 1.22 9.82
CA LEU A 53 -15.07 0.57 8.53
C LEU A 53 -13.89 -0.33 8.13
N ILE A 54 -12.65 0.17 8.26
CA ILE A 54 -11.44 -0.62 7.97
C ILE A 54 -11.40 -1.88 8.84
N LEU A 55 -11.68 -1.74 10.13
CA LEU A 55 -11.67 -2.84 11.07
C LEU A 55 -12.78 -3.85 10.78
N GLN A 56 -14.00 -3.38 10.51
CA GLN A 56 -15.14 -4.24 10.16
C GLN A 56 -14.84 -5.06 8.90
N ASP A 57 -14.31 -4.41 7.86
CA ASP A 57 -13.91 -5.11 6.65
C ASP A 57 -12.78 -6.09 6.97
N TYR A 58 -11.71 -5.67 7.66
CA TYR A 58 -10.60 -6.57 8.00
C TYR A 58 -11.05 -7.84 8.73
N ILE A 59 -11.95 -7.72 9.71
CA ILE A 59 -12.51 -8.87 10.45
C ILE A 59 -13.33 -9.76 9.51
N LEU A 60 -14.19 -9.16 8.68
CA LEU A 60 -14.99 -9.89 7.70
C LEU A 60 -14.08 -10.70 6.77
N ILE A 61 -13.05 -10.07 6.24
CA ILE A 61 -12.06 -10.69 5.34
C ILE A 61 -11.41 -11.89 6.02
N ASN A 62 -10.83 -11.68 7.20
CA ASN A 62 -10.10 -12.71 7.95
C ASN A 62 -11.01 -13.90 8.32
N SER A 63 -12.31 -13.66 8.56
CA SER A 63 -13.28 -14.71 8.87
C SER A 63 -13.66 -15.60 7.67
N THR A 64 -13.52 -15.10 6.43
CA THR A 64 -13.89 -15.85 5.21
C THR A 64 -12.83 -16.84 4.75
N GLY A 65 -11.63 -16.82 5.37
CA GLY A 65 -10.58 -17.81 5.13
C GLY A 65 -9.91 -17.75 3.76
N ALA A 66 -10.15 -16.70 2.96
CA ALA A 66 -9.35 -16.46 1.78
C ALA A 66 -8.34 -15.34 2.03
N ILE A 67 -7.17 -15.50 1.38
CA ILE A 67 -5.89 -14.81 1.57
C ILE A 67 -5.89 -13.85 2.78
N ALA A 68 -5.45 -14.34 3.92
CA ALA A 68 -5.40 -13.54 5.12
C ALA A 68 -4.35 -12.43 4.96
N TRP A 69 -4.76 -11.17 5.13
CA TRP A 69 -3.87 -10.06 5.48
C TRP A 69 -3.30 -10.28 6.89
N SER A 70 -2.60 -11.39 7.04
CA SER A 70 -2.04 -11.88 8.28
C SER A 70 -0.61 -12.31 8.03
N ASN A 71 0.30 -11.62 8.71
CA ASN A 71 1.71 -11.93 8.70
C ASN A 71 2.06 -12.56 10.06
N PRO A 72 2.46 -13.84 10.11
CA PRO A 72 2.81 -14.50 11.36
C PRO A 72 3.89 -13.79 12.16
N ALA A 73 4.79 -13.04 11.50
CA ALA A 73 5.83 -12.25 12.17
C ALA A 73 5.27 -11.06 12.97
N PHE A 74 4.09 -10.55 12.59
CA PHE A 74 3.48 -9.35 13.15
C PHE A 74 2.11 -9.59 13.79
N VAL A 75 1.64 -10.84 13.87
CA VAL A 75 0.32 -11.19 14.41
C VAL A 75 0.05 -10.61 15.80
N TYR A 76 1.05 -10.55 16.68
CA TYR A 76 0.93 -9.96 18.02
C TYR A 76 0.78 -8.43 17.98
N TYR A 77 1.39 -7.76 17.01
CA TYR A 77 1.22 -6.31 16.81
C TYR A 77 -0.14 -6.00 16.20
N ASP A 78 -0.54 -6.76 15.18
CA ASP A 78 -1.85 -6.63 14.56
C ASP A 78 -2.95 -6.80 15.61
N GLN A 79 -2.85 -7.83 16.47
CA GLN A 79 -3.83 -8.03 17.55
C GLN A 79 -3.89 -6.85 18.51
N GLN A 80 -2.74 -6.32 18.97
CA GLN A 80 -2.73 -5.17 19.86
C GLN A 80 -3.32 -3.91 19.22
N LEU A 81 -3.10 -3.71 17.92
CA LEU A 81 -3.65 -2.57 17.20
C LEU A 81 -5.17 -2.72 17.01
N ILE A 82 -5.63 -3.90 16.64
CA ILE A 82 -7.05 -4.24 16.52
C ILE A 82 -7.75 -4.05 17.87
N ASP A 83 -7.21 -4.60 18.96
CA ASP A 83 -7.79 -4.48 20.30
C ASP A 83 -7.86 -3.01 20.74
N ALA A 84 -6.83 -2.21 20.44
CA ALA A 84 -6.82 -0.78 20.75
C ALA A 84 -7.89 0.00 19.97
N ILE A 85 -8.10 -0.32 18.68
CA ILE A 85 -9.16 0.26 17.86
C ILE A 85 -10.54 -0.13 18.42
N GLN A 86 -10.75 -1.42 18.73
CA GLN A 86 -12.02 -1.94 19.25
C GLN A 86 -12.42 -1.28 20.56
N GLN A 87 -11.50 -1.24 21.54
CA GLN A 87 -11.77 -0.65 22.86
C GLN A 87 -12.20 0.81 22.75
N GLN A 88 -11.65 1.56 21.80
CA GLN A 88 -11.91 2.99 21.70
C GLN A 88 -13.21 3.27 20.93
N LEU A 89 -13.55 2.49 19.91
CA LEU A 89 -14.88 2.52 19.28
C LEU A 89 -16.00 2.19 20.28
N GLU A 90 -15.75 1.30 21.24
CA GLU A 90 -16.69 1.01 22.32
C GLU A 90 -16.86 2.21 23.28
N ILE A 91 -15.78 2.91 23.61
CA ILE A 91 -15.81 4.10 24.48
C ILE A 91 -16.57 5.25 23.81
N GLU A 92 -16.34 5.51 22.52
CA GLU A 92 -17.04 6.55 21.75
C GLU A 92 -18.54 6.27 21.65
N ASN A 93 -18.93 5.03 21.40
CA ASN A 93 -20.34 4.63 21.36
C ASN A 93 -21.04 4.82 22.74
N VAL A 94 -20.32 4.58 23.84
CA VAL A 94 -20.84 4.84 25.19
C VAL A 94 -20.97 6.35 25.43
N GLN A 95 -20.00 7.16 24.99
CA GLN A 95 -20.03 8.62 25.15
C GLN A 95 -21.20 9.26 24.37
N ASP A 96 -21.43 8.83 23.12
CA ASP A 96 -22.58 9.27 22.29
C ASP A 96 -23.92 8.89 22.93
N THR A 97 -23.98 7.76 23.65
CA THR A 97 -25.18 7.33 24.39
C THR A 97 -25.49 8.25 25.59
N TYR A 98 -24.48 8.90 26.18
CA TYR A 98 -24.64 9.84 27.30
C TYR A 98 -24.91 11.29 26.84
N ASP A 99 -24.34 11.73 25.72
CA ASP A 99 -24.53 13.10 25.19
C ASP A 99 -25.91 13.33 24.53
N HIS A 100 -26.71 12.28 24.34
CA HIS A 100 -28.10 12.40 23.86
C HIS A 100 -29.08 13.05 24.85
N HIS A 101 -28.64 13.50 26.03
CA HIS A 101 -29.47 14.16 27.04
C HIS A 101 -29.30 15.68 27.20
N GLU A 102 -28.36 16.35 26.51
CA GLU A 102 -28.23 17.82 26.60
C GLU A 102 -28.09 18.53 25.23
N LEU A 103 -29.23 19.11 24.81
CA LEU A 103 -29.46 20.32 24.00
C LEU A 103 -28.63 20.65 22.73
N GLN A 104 -29.41 20.90 21.66
CA GLN A 104 -29.09 21.64 20.43
C GLN A 104 -28.29 22.93 20.64
N SER A 105 -27.35 23.18 19.71
CA SER A 105 -27.24 24.41 18.87
C SER A 105 -25.79 24.88 18.67
N ASP A 106 -25.40 24.93 17.39
CA ASP A 106 -24.53 25.94 16.79
C ASP A 106 -23.01 25.84 17.00
N HIS A 107 -22.32 25.23 16.03
CA HIS A 107 -21.48 26.01 15.11
C HIS A 107 -21.05 25.13 13.92
N GLY A 108 -21.45 25.54 12.72
CA GLY A 108 -20.82 25.07 11.50
C GLY A 108 -19.35 25.42 11.52
N SER A 109 -18.49 24.43 11.77
CA SER A 109 -17.05 24.59 11.61
C SER A 109 -16.64 23.96 10.30
N SER A 110 -16.53 24.84 9.30
CA SER A 110 -15.54 24.84 8.23
C SER A 110 -15.01 23.46 7.80
N LEU A 111 -15.47 23.02 6.62
CA LEU A 111 -14.61 22.29 5.70
C LEU A 111 -13.27 23.04 5.61
N LEU A 112 -12.23 22.61 6.34
CA LEU A 112 -10.82 22.69 5.94
C LEU A 112 -9.87 22.26 7.10
N PRO A 113 -8.76 21.55 6.81
CA PRO A 113 -8.38 21.00 5.53
C PRO A 113 -8.30 19.47 5.54
N LEU A 114 -8.95 18.89 4.54
CA LEU A 114 -8.62 17.62 3.87
C LEU A 114 -7.15 17.57 3.33
N TYR A 115 -6.30 18.53 3.74
CA TYR A 115 -4.91 18.76 3.33
C TYR A 115 -3.91 18.72 4.51
N GLY A 116 -4.36 18.35 5.72
CA GLY A 116 -3.45 17.92 6.78
C GLY A 116 -3.07 16.48 6.50
N GLY A 117 -2.06 16.27 5.65
CA GLY A 117 -1.65 14.95 5.22
C GLY A 117 -1.50 14.02 6.42
N LEU A 118 -2.16 12.87 6.33
CA LEU A 118 -2.13 11.83 7.34
C LEU A 118 -0.68 11.41 7.52
N ARG A 119 0.05 12.05 8.44
CA ARG A 119 1.37 11.58 8.86
C ARG A 119 1.12 10.36 9.73
N LEU A 120 0.80 9.28 9.04
CA LEU A 120 0.84 7.92 9.53
C LEU A 120 2.25 7.67 10.11
N PHE A 121 2.46 6.54 10.78
CA PHE A 121 3.73 6.18 11.43
C PHE A 121 4.86 5.88 10.42
N THR A 122 4.80 6.53 9.27
CA THR A 122 5.46 6.36 7.99
C THR A 122 5.77 7.77 7.47
N TYR A 123 6.83 7.93 6.68
CA TYR A 123 7.15 9.21 6.05
C TYR A 123 6.55 9.38 4.66
N TYR A 124 6.00 8.34 4.04
CA TYR A 124 5.54 8.36 2.65
C TYR A 124 4.09 7.95 2.44
N CYS A 125 3.44 7.27 3.38
CA CYS A 125 2.05 6.85 3.19
C CYS A 125 1.08 8.03 3.43
N GLY A 126 0.86 8.84 2.41
CA GLY A 126 -0.04 10.00 2.45
C GLY A 126 0.23 10.98 1.31
N PRO A 127 -0.36 12.20 1.34
CA PRO A 127 -0.08 13.22 0.34
C PRO A 127 1.37 13.71 0.40
N GLY A 128 2.18 13.32 -0.58
CA GLY A 128 3.61 13.61 -0.61
C GLY A 128 4.38 12.86 0.49
N ASN A 129 5.53 13.39 0.89
CA ASN A 129 6.35 12.77 1.93
C ASN A 129 6.87 13.78 2.97
N TRP A 130 7.21 13.25 4.14
CA TRP A 130 7.77 13.97 5.29
C TRP A 130 9.23 13.60 5.57
N SER A 131 9.89 12.90 4.65
CA SER A 131 11.27 12.48 4.83
C SER A 131 12.24 13.63 4.58
N ALA A 132 13.08 13.95 5.56
CA ALA A 132 14.04 15.05 5.45
C ALA A 132 15.30 14.66 4.64
N ASP A 133 15.66 13.38 4.64
CA ASP A 133 16.90 12.85 4.08
C ASP A 133 16.66 11.69 3.09
N GLY A 134 15.39 11.41 2.78
CA GLY A 134 15.00 10.28 1.94
C GLY A 134 14.97 8.94 2.68
N SER A 135 15.17 8.90 4.00
CA SER A 135 14.99 7.69 4.80
C SER A 135 13.50 7.33 4.97
N THR A 136 13.22 6.05 5.20
CA THR A 136 11.95 5.55 5.72
C THR A 136 11.97 5.50 7.24
N VAL A 137 10.82 5.27 7.86
CA VAL A 137 10.76 4.94 9.30
C VAL A 137 11.52 3.65 9.63
N GLN A 138 12.18 3.65 10.79
CA GLN A 138 13.05 2.53 11.23
C GLN A 138 12.31 1.49 12.08
N ASN A 139 11.04 1.72 12.39
CA ASN A 139 10.23 0.76 13.13
C ASN A 139 10.00 -0.49 12.27
N ALA A 140 10.32 -1.68 12.78
CA ALA A 140 10.27 -2.93 12.02
C ALA A 140 8.87 -3.27 11.45
N TYR A 141 7.81 -2.82 12.10
CA TYR A 141 6.43 -3.02 11.65
C TYR A 141 6.05 -2.07 10.51
N PHE A 142 6.49 -0.81 10.56
CA PHE A 142 6.13 0.22 9.58
C PHE A 142 7.13 0.39 8.44
N SER A 143 8.38 -0.03 8.62
CA SER A 143 9.48 0.26 7.68
C SER A 143 9.23 -0.29 6.27
N SER A 144 8.76 -1.53 6.15
CA SER A 144 8.42 -2.13 4.86
C SER A 144 7.22 -1.46 4.20
N ILE A 145 6.23 -1.05 4.99
CA ILE A 145 5.02 -0.37 4.51
C ILE A 145 5.39 1.01 3.97
N ASP A 146 6.20 1.75 4.73
CA ASP A 146 6.71 3.06 4.35
C ASP A 146 7.59 2.98 3.09
N GLN A 147 8.35 1.90 2.93
CA GLN A 147 9.11 1.63 1.72
C GLN A 147 8.21 1.39 0.49
N CYS A 148 7.07 0.70 0.64
CA CYS A 148 6.10 0.56 -0.45
C CYS A 148 5.55 1.94 -0.87
N CYS A 149 5.20 2.78 0.10
CA CYS A 149 4.69 4.12 -0.16
C CYS A 149 5.76 5.02 -0.79
N LYS A 150 7.02 4.91 -0.35
CA LYS A 150 8.15 5.62 -0.95
C LYS A 150 8.33 5.25 -2.43
N GLN A 151 8.32 3.96 -2.74
CA GLN A 151 8.45 3.50 -4.13
C GLN A 151 7.29 4.02 -4.99
N HIS A 152 6.07 4.09 -4.43
CA HIS A 152 4.91 4.64 -5.10
C HIS A 152 5.05 6.14 -5.37
N ASP A 153 5.49 6.92 -4.37
CA ASP A 153 5.79 8.35 -4.49
C ASP A 153 6.87 8.64 -5.55
N GLU A 154 7.83 7.73 -5.70
CA GLU A 154 8.94 7.82 -6.66
C GLU A 154 8.57 7.34 -8.08
N CYS A 155 7.29 7.07 -8.35
CA CYS A 155 6.83 6.67 -9.68
C CYS A 155 7.32 7.66 -10.77
N PRO A 156 7.92 7.18 -11.88
CA PRO A 156 8.46 8.07 -12.91
C PRO A 156 7.39 8.92 -13.62
N ASP A 157 6.17 8.38 -13.70
CA ASP A 157 5.08 8.95 -14.47
C ASP A 157 3.90 9.26 -13.55
N ILE A 158 3.80 10.54 -13.19
CA ILE A 158 2.74 11.08 -12.35
C ILE A 158 2.07 12.28 -13.00
N ILE A 159 0.84 12.56 -12.59
CA ILE A 159 0.10 13.79 -12.89
C ILE A 159 -0.29 14.40 -11.53
N VAL A 160 0.40 15.47 -11.15
CA VAL A 160 0.16 16.21 -9.91
C VAL A 160 -0.76 17.39 -10.19
N ASP A 161 -0.46 18.15 -11.26
CA ASP A 161 -1.24 19.32 -11.65
C ASP A 161 -1.67 19.30 -13.14
N THR A 162 -2.54 20.23 -13.52
CA THR A 162 -3.09 20.30 -14.89
C THR A 162 -2.01 20.45 -15.98
N ARG A 163 -0.84 21.01 -15.66
CA ARG A 163 0.25 21.21 -16.63
C ARG A 163 0.95 19.89 -16.97
N ASP A 164 0.89 18.90 -16.07
CA ASP A 164 1.48 17.59 -16.31
C ASP A 164 0.83 16.84 -17.48
N TYR A 165 -0.44 17.14 -17.80
CA TYR A 165 -1.15 16.55 -18.94
C TYR A 165 -0.44 16.82 -20.27
N GLY A 166 0.38 17.88 -20.38
CA GLY A 166 1.18 18.15 -21.57
C GLY A 166 2.21 17.06 -21.90
N ARG A 167 2.55 16.17 -20.95
CA ARG A 167 3.43 15.01 -21.18
C ARG A 167 2.70 13.81 -21.77
N TYR A 168 1.37 13.78 -21.69
CA TYR A 168 0.52 12.65 -22.05
C TYR A 168 -0.48 13.08 -23.12
N GLU A 169 -0.02 13.13 -24.36
CA GLU A 169 -0.79 13.60 -25.51
C GLU A 169 -2.17 12.90 -25.60
N ASP A 170 -3.21 13.71 -25.79
CA ASP A 170 -4.62 13.29 -25.90
C ASP A 170 -5.19 12.51 -24.70
N LEU A 171 -4.50 12.48 -23.54
CA LEU A 171 -5.07 11.92 -22.32
C LEU A 171 -6.28 12.79 -21.89
N PRO A 172 -7.49 12.21 -21.76
CA PRO A 172 -8.65 12.98 -21.35
C PRO A 172 -8.46 13.60 -19.96
N TYR A 173 -8.83 14.87 -19.80
CA TYR A 173 -8.76 15.51 -18.49
C TYR A 173 -9.70 14.81 -17.49
N LYS A 174 -9.17 14.49 -16.30
CA LYS A 174 -9.94 13.96 -15.17
C LYS A 174 -9.64 14.82 -13.95
N ALA A 175 -10.67 15.45 -13.38
CA ALA A 175 -10.50 16.26 -12.18
C ALA A 175 -9.92 15.41 -11.04
N GLN A 176 -8.93 15.97 -10.32
CA GLN A 176 -8.15 15.22 -9.35
C GLN A 176 -7.95 16.05 -8.07
N ILE A 177 -8.11 15.37 -6.93
CA ILE A 177 -7.78 15.90 -5.60
C ILE A 177 -6.46 15.31 -5.06
N PHE A 178 -5.99 14.21 -5.66
CA PHE A 178 -4.74 13.53 -5.35
C PHE A 178 -3.94 13.27 -6.64
N THR A 179 -2.63 13.05 -6.48
CA THR A 179 -1.72 12.66 -7.57
C THR A 179 -2.25 11.41 -8.28
N ARG A 180 -2.20 11.41 -9.60
CA ARG A 180 -2.45 10.22 -10.43
C ARG A 180 -1.13 9.64 -10.88
N LEU A 181 -1.02 8.32 -10.87
CA LEU A 181 0.20 7.62 -11.24
C LEU A 181 -0.10 6.67 -12.40
N ARG A 182 0.96 6.22 -13.07
CA ARG A 182 0.87 5.19 -14.10
C ARG A 182 0.39 3.86 -13.47
N CYS A 183 -0.41 3.09 -14.21
CA CYS A 183 -1.07 1.89 -13.64
C CYS A 183 -0.12 0.84 -13.07
N ASN A 184 1.08 0.68 -13.63
CA ASN A 184 2.11 -0.22 -13.08
C ASN A 184 2.57 0.18 -11.66
N CYS A 185 2.64 1.48 -11.35
CA CYS A 185 3.01 1.94 -10.01
C CYS A 185 1.93 1.55 -8.98
N ASP A 186 0.65 1.64 -9.34
CA ASP A 186 -0.45 1.18 -8.48
C ASP A 186 -0.47 -0.35 -8.33
N VAL A 187 -0.12 -1.08 -9.39
CA VAL A 187 0.04 -2.54 -9.36
C VAL A 187 1.13 -2.94 -8.37
N GLU A 188 2.32 -2.36 -8.51
CA GLU A 188 3.47 -2.62 -7.65
C GLU A 188 3.18 -2.22 -6.20
N PHE A 189 2.55 -1.07 -5.98
CA PHE A 189 2.22 -0.57 -4.66
C PHE A 189 1.27 -1.50 -3.90
N LEU A 190 0.14 -1.87 -4.52
CA LEU A 190 -0.85 -2.74 -3.87
C LEU A 190 -0.31 -4.16 -3.69
N GLY A 191 0.50 -4.66 -4.63
CA GLY A 191 1.22 -5.93 -4.48
C GLY A 191 2.25 -5.90 -3.35
N CYS A 192 2.96 -4.79 -3.18
CA CYS A 192 3.93 -4.59 -2.09
C CYS A 192 3.24 -4.64 -0.72
N LEU A 193 2.11 -3.91 -0.56
CA LEU A 193 1.30 -3.95 0.65
C LEU A 193 0.75 -5.36 0.92
N GLN A 194 0.21 -6.02 -0.11
CA GLN A 194 -0.30 -7.38 0.01
C GLN A 194 0.79 -8.34 0.47
N ASN A 195 2.02 -8.23 -0.04
CA ASN A 195 3.13 -9.09 0.39
C ASN A 195 3.53 -8.87 1.86
N ILE A 196 3.33 -7.67 2.40
CA ILE A 196 3.55 -7.39 3.83
C ILE A 196 2.47 -8.04 4.69
N SER A 197 1.21 -8.05 4.23
CA SER A 197 0.11 -8.79 4.85
C SER A 197 -0.11 -8.48 6.34
N THR A 198 0.00 -7.23 6.77
CA THR A 198 -0.37 -6.79 8.13
C THR A 198 -1.70 -6.02 8.13
N PHE A 199 -2.33 -5.89 9.31
CA PHE A 199 -3.52 -5.05 9.47
C PHE A 199 -3.28 -3.62 8.96
N PHE A 200 -2.12 -3.02 9.26
CA PHE A 200 -1.83 -1.66 8.83
C PHE A 200 -1.58 -1.57 7.32
N SER A 201 -0.92 -2.56 6.70
CA SER A 201 -0.74 -2.57 5.24
C SER A 201 -2.09 -2.70 4.51
N TYR A 202 -3.03 -3.46 5.08
CA TYR A 202 -4.41 -3.52 4.61
C TYR A 202 -5.11 -2.17 4.74
N ALA A 203 -4.98 -1.51 5.90
CA ALA A 203 -5.56 -0.19 6.11
C ALA A 203 -5.06 0.84 5.08
N VAL A 204 -3.75 0.84 4.77
CA VAL A 204 -3.18 1.71 3.72
C VAL A 204 -3.78 1.38 2.35
N ALA A 205 -3.87 0.10 1.98
CA ALA A 205 -4.44 -0.32 0.70
C ALA A 205 -5.93 0.06 0.58
N TRP A 206 -6.69 -0.13 1.65
CA TRP A 206 -8.11 0.21 1.74
C TRP A 206 -8.32 1.73 1.62
N ILE A 207 -7.54 2.53 2.34
CA ILE A 207 -7.60 3.99 2.26
C ILE A 207 -7.25 4.45 0.85
N TYR A 208 -6.17 3.92 0.27
CA TYR A 208 -5.76 4.27 -1.09
C TYR A 208 -6.87 4.01 -2.11
N THR A 209 -7.44 2.79 -2.10
CA THR A 209 -8.48 2.40 -3.06
C THR A 209 -9.81 3.14 -2.90
N LYS A 210 -10.07 3.71 -1.71
CA LYS A 210 -11.19 4.60 -1.42
C LYS A 210 -11.04 5.98 -2.04
N PHE A 211 -9.82 6.52 -2.08
CA PHE A 211 -9.55 7.86 -2.58
C PHE A 211 -9.05 7.88 -4.03
N GLN A 212 -8.45 6.79 -4.49
CA GLN A 212 -7.98 6.61 -5.85
C GLN A 212 -8.86 5.59 -6.58
N SER A 213 -9.51 6.01 -7.65
CA SER A 213 -10.31 5.10 -8.48
C SER A 213 -9.62 4.69 -9.79
N ASN A 214 -8.67 5.50 -10.26
CA ASN A 214 -8.11 5.36 -11.60
C ASN A 214 -6.62 5.70 -11.66
N CYS A 215 -5.94 4.99 -12.54
CA CYS A 215 -4.59 5.22 -13.01
C CYS A 215 -4.61 5.49 -14.53
N PHE A 216 -3.48 5.90 -15.10
CA PHE A 216 -3.36 6.09 -16.55
C PHE A 216 -2.29 5.19 -17.15
N ASP A 217 -2.45 4.79 -18.41
CA ASP A 217 -1.43 4.05 -19.13
C ASP A 217 -1.51 4.26 -20.66
N TYR A 218 -0.47 3.83 -21.36
CA TYR A 218 -0.33 3.94 -22.81
C TYR A 218 -0.65 2.60 -23.49
N GLU A 219 -1.90 2.48 -23.97
CA GLU A 219 -2.43 1.24 -24.52
C GLU A 219 -3.35 1.48 -25.72
N HIS A 220 -3.64 0.43 -26.48
CA HIS A 220 -4.58 0.42 -27.58
C HIS A 220 -5.95 0.95 -27.14
N PRO A 221 -6.71 1.61 -28.04
CA PRO A 221 -8.01 2.18 -27.70
C PRO A 221 -8.94 1.16 -27.03
N VAL A 222 -9.38 1.47 -25.82
CA VAL A 222 -10.36 0.65 -25.10
C VAL A 222 -11.67 0.68 -25.87
N MET A 223 -12.22 -0.49 -26.16
CA MET A 223 -13.53 -0.63 -26.77
C MET A 223 -14.60 -0.83 -25.70
N GLU A 224 -14.36 -1.75 -24.77
CA GLU A 224 -15.28 -2.07 -23.70
C GLU A 224 -14.59 -2.69 -22.50
N CYS A 225 -15.34 -2.75 -21.41
CA CYS A 225 -14.99 -3.51 -20.23
C CYS A 225 -15.75 -4.84 -20.25
N THR A 226 -15.03 -5.94 -20.44
CA THR A 226 -15.61 -7.29 -20.59
C THR A 226 -15.96 -7.93 -19.25
N VAL A 227 -15.20 -7.60 -18.20
CA VAL A 227 -15.44 -8.10 -16.83
C VAL A 227 -15.53 -6.94 -15.87
N LYS A 228 -16.65 -6.84 -15.15
CA LYS A 228 -16.85 -5.85 -14.09
C LYS A 228 -17.10 -6.54 -12.76
N ARG A 229 -16.62 -5.92 -11.68
CA ARG A 229 -17.02 -6.27 -10.32
C ARG A 229 -17.28 -5.04 -9.48
N ASN A 230 -18.30 -5.15 -8.65
CA ASN A 230 -18.55 -4.19 -7.61
C ASN A 230 -17.53 -4.38 -6.49
N ASP A 231 -16.89 -3.29 -6.05
CA ASP A 231 -15.93 -3.30 -4.94
C ASP A 231 -16.58 -3.52 -3.57
N GLY A 232 -17.92 -3.59 -3.50
CA GLY A 232 -18.65 -3.83 -2.25
C GLY A 232 -18.54 -2.68 -1.24
N LEU A 233 -17.70 -1.69 -1.55
CA LEU A 233 -17.32 -0.61 -0.66
C LEU A 233 -17.96 0.72 -1.07
N PHE A 234 -18.18 0.95 -2.38
CA PHE A 234 -18.71 2.23 -2.89
C PHE A 234 -19.76 2.13 -3.99
N THR A 235 -20.37 0.97 -4.23
CA THR A 235 -21.37 0.78 -5.31
C THR A 235 -20.87 1.16 -6.71
N ALA A 236 -19.55 1.34 -6.91
CA ALA A 236 -18.95 1.61 -8.21
C ALA A 236 -18.37 0.32 -8.79
N ASP A 237 -18.77 -0.01 -10.01
CA ASP A 237 -18.22 -1.16 -10.71
C ASP A 237 -16.81 -0.84 -11.19
N ARG A 238 -15.84 -1.68 -10.81
CA ARG A 238 -14.48 -1.70 -11.32
C ARG A 238 -14.40 -2.60 -12.54
N CYS A 239 -13.69 -2.16 -13.56
CA CYS A 239 -13.34 -2.99 -14.69
C CYS A 239 -12.11 -3.85 -14.39
N LEU A 240 -12.26 -5.16 -14.56
CA LEU A 240 -11.19 -6.14 -14.36
C LEU A 240 -10.58 -6.64 -15.66
N ALA A 241 -11.28 -6.50 -16.78
CA ALA A 241 -10.76 -6.87 -18.10
C ALA A 241 -11.27 -5.87 -19.14
N TYR A 242 -10.32 -5.29 -19.87
CA TYR A 242 -10.57 -4.34 -20.94
C TYR A 242 -10.31 -4.99 -22.28
N MET A 243 -11.28 -4.99 -23.18
CA MET A 243 -11.03 -5.34 -24.57
C MET A 243 -10.55 -4.10 -25.33
N VAL A 244 -9.39 -4.20 -25.98
CA VAL A 244 -8.77 -3.10 -26.72
C VAL A 244 -8.67 -3.39 -28.22
N ASP A 245 -8.80 -2.35 -29.04
CA ASP A 245 -8.65 -2.45 -30.49
C ASP A 245 -7.18 -2.30 -30.90
N ASN A 246 -6.49 -3.43 -31.03
CA ASN A 246 -5.10 -3.48 -31.46
C ASN A 246 -4.86 -3.22 -32.96
N SER A 247 -5.90 -2.85 -33.73
CA SER A 247 -5.72 -2.33 -35.10
C SER A 247 -5.33 -0.85 -35.14
N TYR A 248 -5.55 -0.11 -34.05
CA TYR A 248 -5.19 1.30 -33.92
C TYR A 248 -3.92 1.48 -33.09
N SER A 249 -3.20 2.58 -33.25
CA SER A 249 -2.04 2.90 -32.39
C SER A 249 -2.46 3.13 -30.94
N LYS A 250 -1.53 2.84 -30.02
CA LYS A 250 -1.70 3.12 -28.59
C LYS A 250 -1.90 4.62 -28.33
N ARG A 251 -2.62 4.94 -27.25
CA ARG A 251 -2.86 6.30 -26.75
C ARG A 251 -2.99 6.29 -25.23
N TRP A 252 -2.76 7.44 -24.60
CA TRP A 252 -2.93 7.59 -23.16
C TRP A 252 -4.40 7.54 -22.77
N GLN A 253 -4.75 6.65 -21.84
CA GLN A 253 -6.12 6.41 -21.39
C GLN A 253 -6.17 6.16 -19.88
N TRP A 254 -7.36 6.30 -19.31
CA TRP A 254 -7.64 5.98 -17.91
C TRP A 254 -8.08 4.53 -17.78
N PHE A 255 -7.55 3.86 -16.76
CA PHE A 255 -7.95 2.53 -16.33
C PHE A 255 -8.36 2.59 -14.87
N ASP A 256 -9.15 1.64 -14.43
CA ASP A 256 -9.43 1.45 -13.00
C ASP A 256 -8.17 0.95 -12.32
N ILE A 257 -7.93 1.38 -11.08
CA ILE A 257 -6.85 0.77 -10.28
C ILE A 257 -7.21 -0.67 -9.90
N PRO A 258 -6.25 -1.46 -9.39
CA PRO A 258 -6.51 -2.83 -9.00
C PRO A 258 -7.65 -2.96 -7.99
N TYR A 259 -8.50 -3.95 -8.24
CA TYR A 259 -9.61 -4.29 -7.38
C TYR A 259 -9.08 -5.03 -6.15
N ILE A 260 -9.36 -4.47 -4.98
CA ILE A 260 -9.09 -5.13 -3.71
C ILE A 260 -10.43 -5.59 -3.16
N SER A 261 -10.49 -6.88 -2.87
CA SER A 261 -11.52 -7.47 -2.02
C SER A 261 -10.85 -8.23 -0.89
N SER A 262 -11.68 -8.81 -0.03
CA SER A 262 -11.28 -9.76 0.99
C SER A 262 -10.24 -10.77 0.51
N ASN A 263 -10.47 -11.30 -0.69
CA ASN A 263 -9.90 -12.58 -1.08
C ASN A 263 -9.12 -12.49 -2.40
N LEU A 264 -9.17 -11.34 -3.06
CA LEU A 264 -8.54 -11.13 -4.36
C LEU A 264 -8.00 -9.71 -4.45
N LEU A 265 -6.74 -9.61 -4.85
CA LEU A 265 -6.18 -8.44 -5.51
C LEU A 265 -6.20 -8.76 -7.01
N ILE A 266 -7.08 -8.11 -7.75
CA ILE A 266 -7.23 -8.33 -9.20
C ILE A 266 -6.72 -7.10 -9.91
N PHE A 267 -5.66 -7.28 -10.68
CA PHE A 267 -5.16 -6.25 -11.58
C PHE A 267 -6.02 -6.25 -12.84
N PRO A 268 -6.40 -5.08 -13.38
CA PRO A 268 -7.13 -5.03 -14.63
C PRO A 268 -6.27 -5.60 -15.75
N GLU A 269 -6.84 -6.55 -16.48
CA GLU A 269 -6.19 -7.19 -17.62
C GLU A 269 -6.62 -6.51 -18.93
N VAL A 270 -5.79 -6.65 -19.96
CA VAL A 270 -6.05 -6.14 -21.30
C VAL A 270 -6.12 -7.31 -22.27
N GLU A 271 -7.26 -7.44 -22.93
CA GLU A 271 -7.54 -8.44 -23.95
C GLU A 271 -7.50 -7.77 -25.34
N TYR A 272 -6.72 -8.33 -26.25
CA TYR A 272 -6.62 -7.80 -27.62
C TYR A 272 -7.73 -8.37 -28.49
N ARG A 273 -8.45 -7.49 -29.20
CA ARG A 273 -9.54 -7.89 -30.11
C ARG A 273 -9.10 -8.88 -31.18
N TYR A 274 -7.94 -8.63 -31.78
CA TYR A 274 -7.38 -9.45 -32.84
C TYR A 274 -6.18 -10.20 -32.30
N ASP A 275 -6.21 -11.53 -32.37
CA ASP A 275 -5.02 -12.32 -32.10
C ASP A 275 -3.91 -11.90 -33.06
N LEU A 276 -2.77 -11.50 -32.51
CA LEU A 276 -1.56 -11.27 -33.30
C LEU A 276 -1.13 -12.62 -33.83
N ASP A 277 -1.49 -12.92 -35.09
CA ASP A 277 -0.97 -14.08 -35.80
C ASP A 277 0.50 -13.83 -36.15
N TRP A 278 1.36 -14.03 -35.15
CA TRP A 278 2.80 -13.87 -35.23
C TRP A 278 3.42 -14.73 -36.34
N PHE A 279 2.79 -15.85 -36.68
CA PHE A 279 3.21 -16.69 -37.79
C PHE A 279 3.16 -15.86 -39.08
N ASN A 280 2.04 -15.23 -39.39
CA ASN A 280 1.90 -14.44 -40.62
C ASN A 280 2.77 -13.17 -40.63
N ILE A 281 3.00 -12.53 -39.48
CA ILE A 281 3.84 -11.32 -39.38
C ILE A 281 5.33 -11.65 -39.61
N LEU A 282 5.84 -12.71 -38.96
CA LEU A 282 7.24 -13.11 -39.08
C LEU A 282 7.55 -13.66 -40.48
N PHE A 283 6.62 -14.41 -41.09
CA PHE A 283 6.82 -14.94 -42.44
C PHE A 283 6.63 -13.86 -43.54
N LYS A 284 5.73 -12.88 -43.39
CA LYS A 284 5.67 -11.73 -44.33
C LYS A 284 6.97 -10.93 -44.34
N ARG A 285 7.57 -10.68 -43.17
CA ARG A 285 8.83 -9.94 -43.05
C ARG A 285 9.99 -10.69 -43.71
N LYS A 286 9.97 -12.03 -43.69
CA LYS A 286 10.96 -12.89 -44.35
C LYS A 286 10.80 -12.96 -45.87
N ILE A 287 9.57 -12.77 -46.37
CA ILE A 287 9.28 -12.70 -47.82
C ILE A 287 9.68 -11.33 -48.38
N THR A 288 9.44 -10.24 -47.66
CA THR A 288 9.80 -8.89 -48.12
C THR A 288 11.30 -8.59 -48.03
N THR A 289 12.06 -9.24 -47.14
CA THR A 289 13.53 -9.07 -47.11
C THR A 289 14.28 -9.91 -48.15
N ASN A 290 13.60 -10.77 -48.91
CA ASN A 290 14.22 -11.63 -49.93
C ASN A 290 14.00 -11.15 -51.38
N VAL A 291 13.47 -9.94 -51.59
CA VAL A 291 13.33 -9.35 -52.94
C VAL A 291 14.25 -8.14 -53.08
N SER A 292 15.54 -8.42 -53.22
CA SER A 292 16.53 -7.46 -53.73
C SER A 292 17.79 -8.17 -54.24
N ILE A 293 17.64 -9.11 -55.18
CA ILE A 293 18.75 -9.50 -56.09
C ILE A 293 18.16 -9.79 -57.48
N SER A 294 18.24 -8.78 -58.35
CA SER A 294 18.61 -8.88 -59.77
C SER A 294 18.62 -7.48 -60.37
#